data_AF-H9MCM6-F1
#
_entry.id   AF-H9MCM6-F1
#
_cell.length_a   1.000
_cell.length_b   1.000
_cell.length_c   1.000
_cell.angle_alpha   90.00
_cell.angle_beta   90.00
_cell.angle_gamma   90.00
#
_symmetry.space_group_name_H-M   'P 1'
#
loop_
_entity.id
_entity.type
_entity.pdbx_description
1 polymer ?
#
loop_
_entity_poly.entity_id
_entity_poly.type
_entity_poly.pdbx_seq_one_letter_code
_entity_poly.pdbx_strand_id
1 'polypeptide(L)' 'FLWMSDCRLTLQGCTELAKKMPGLNVEIIRENECNDSLVEKLYAYRTVAGPRKDMPSFVTIL' A
#
# COMPACT_ATOMS: atom_id res chain seq x y z
N PHE A 1 6.94 11.35 0.11
CA PHE A 1 6.56 9.94 -0.10
C PHE A 1 7.07 9.14 1.09
N LEU A 2 6.49 7.97 1.36
CA LEU A 2 6.90 7.03 2.40
C LEU A 2 7.06 5.66 1.75
N TRP A 3 8.16 4.98 2.07
CA TRP A 3 8.45 3.61 1.65
C TRP A 3 8.79 2.77 2.87
N MET A 4 8.20 1.59 2.97
CA MET A 4 8.50 0.62 4.02
C MET A 4 8.56 -0.76 3.39
N SER A 5 9.61 -1.51 3.69
CA SER A 5 9.85 -2.85 3.18
C SER A 5 10.35 -3.72 4.33
N ASP A 6 9.92 -4.98 4.38
CA ASP A 6 10.31 -5.93 5.42
C ASP A 6 10.10 -5.36 6.85
N CYS A 7 8.99 -4.63 6.99
CA CYS A 7 8.56 -4.03 8.25
C CYS A 7 7.37 -4.81 8.82
N ARG A 8 7.08 -4.65 10.11
CA ARG A 8 5.90 -5.24 10.75
C ARG A 8 4.63 -4.43 10.47
N LEU A 9 4.30 -4.26 9.19
CA LEU A 9 3.10 -3.57 8.74
C LEU A 9 1.94 -4.55 8.60
N THR A 10 0.80 -4.23 9.18
CA THR A 10 -0.42 -5.02 9.01
C THR A 10 -1.29 -4.46 7.88
N LEU A 11 -2.03 -5.33 7.20
CA LEU A 11 -3.00 -4.92 6.19
C LEU A 11 -4.08 -3.98 6.77
N GLN A 12 -4.51 -4.25 8.02
CA GLN A 12 -5.46 -3.41 8.73
C GLN A 12 -4.91 -1.99 8.93
N GLY A 13 -3.67 -1.85 9.38
CA GLY A 13 -3.05 -0.53 9.58
C GLY A 13 -2.96 0.27 8.28
N CYS A 14 -2.61 -0.40 7.17
CA CYS A 14 -2.57 0.24 5.85
C CYS A 14 -3.98 0.67 5.39
N THR A 15 -5.00 -0.16 5.66
CA THR A 15 -6.41 0.15 5.34
C THR A 15 -6.91 1.35 6.15
N GLU A 16 -6.56 1.43 7.43
CA GLU A 16 -6.90 2.58 8.27
C GLU A 16 -6.20 3.85 7.82
N LEU A 17 -4.94 3.76 7.38
CA LEU A 17 -4.20 4.89 6.82
C LEU A 17 -4.90 5.44 5.57
N ALA A 18 -5.27 4.58 4.62
CA ALA A 18 -5.97 4.99 3.40
C ALA A 18 -7.31 5.69 3.71
N LYS A 19 -8.09 5.12 4.64
CA LYS A 19 -9.37 5.72 5.09
C LYS A 19 -9.20 7.08 5.75
N LYS A 20 -8.19 7.26 6.60
CA LYS A 20 -7.94 8.51 7.32
C LYS A 20 -7.35 9.60 6.42
N MET A 21 -6.62 9.21 5.37
CA MET A 21 -5.85 10.11 4.52
C MET A 21 -6.21 9.92 3.03
N PRO A 22 -7.42 10.31 2.58
CA PRO A 22 -7.88 10.07 1.21
C PRO A 22 -7.08 10.80 0.11
N GLY A 23 -6.22 11.75 0.48
CA GLY A 23 -5.27 12.40 -0.43
C GLY A 23 -3.97 11.62 -0.64
N LEU A 24 -3.81 10.45 -0.01
CA LEU A 24 -2.68 9.55 -0.20
C LEU A 24 -3.13 8.33 -1.02
N ASN A 25 -2.34 7.97 -2.03
CA ASN A 25 -2.37 6.60 -2.52
C ASN A 25 -1.55 5.75 -1.57
N VAL A 26 -2.11 4.61 -1.16
CA VAL A 26 -1.48 3.62 -0.29
C VAL A 26 -1.33 2.33 -1.11
N GLU A 27 -0.15 2.13 -1.69
CA GLU A 27 0.15 0.96 -2.53
C GLU A 27 0.81 -0.14 -1.69
N ILE A 28 0.13 -1.28 -1.61
CA ILE A 28 0.70 -2.53 -1.10
C ILE A 28 1.33 -3.27 -2.27
N ILE A 29 2.59 -3.69 -2.13
CA ILE A 29 3.34 -4.42 -3.14
C ILE A 29 3.69 -5.79 -2.56
N ARG A 30 3.25 -6.87 -3.24
CA ARG A 30 3.42 -8.28 -2.84
C ARG A 30 4.09 -9.05 -3.97
N GLU A 31 5.41 -9.07 -3.98
CA GLU A 31 6.20 -9.76 -5.02
C GLU A 31 6.24 -11.27 -4.79
N ASN A 32 6.05 -11.72 -3.54
CA ASN A 32 6.00 -13.14 -3.18
C ASN A 32 4.65 -13.54 -2.57
N GLU A 33 4.22 -14.79 -2.76
CA GLU A 33 3.00 -15.36 -2.17
C GLU A 33 3.15 -15.72 -0.67
N CYS A 34 3.98 -15.00 0.09
CA CYS A 34 4.32 -15.38 1.46
C CYS A 34 3.55 -14.55 2.50
N ASN A 35 2.86 -15.28 3.40
CA ASN A 35 2.19 -14.83 4.63
C ASN A 35 1.23 -13.63 4.51
N ASP A 36 -0.07 -13.93 4.52
CA ASP A 36 -1.18 -12.97 4.48
C ASP A 36 -1.23 -11.97 5.66
N SER A 37 -0.45 -12.19 6.72
CA SER A 37 -0.56 -11.41 7.95
C SER A 37 0.15 -10.06 7.90
N LEU A 38 1.23 -9.93 7.12
CA LEU A 38 2.04 -8.72 7.02
C LEU A 38 2.16 -8.24 5.58
N VAL A 39 2.27 -6.92 5.43
CA VAL A 39 2.53 -6.27 4.15
C VAL A 39 4.03 -6.32 3.86
N GLU A 40 4.41 -6.93 2.74
CA GLU A 40 5.80 -7.05 2.30
C GLU A 40 6.43 -5.67 2.07
N LYS A 41 5.74 -4.84 1.29
CA LYS A 41 6.16 -3.48 0.94
C LYS A 41 4.96 -2.54 0.90
N LEU A 42 5.13 -1.34 1.46
CA LEU A 42 4.19 -0.23 1.39
C LEU A 42 4.86 0.95 0.71
N TYR A 43 4.17 1.51 -0.28
CA TYR A 43 4.50 2.79 -0.89
C TYR A 43 3.33 3.75 -0.74
N ALA A 44 3.50 4.81 0.04
CA ALA A 44 2.47 5.81 0.28
C ALA A 44 2.93 7.19 -0.22
N TYR A 45 2.09 7.85 -1.01
CA TYR A 45 2.40 9.17 -1.56
C TYR A 45 1.15 10.02 -1.75
N ARG A 46 1.32 11.33 -1.57
CA ARG A 46 0.25 12.30 -1.81
C ARG A 46 -0.02 12.41 -3.30
N THR A 47 -1.30 12.43 -3.66
CA THR A 47 -1.76 12.63 -5.04
C THR A 47 -2.96 13.57 -5.07
N VAL A 48 -3.13 14.28 -6.19
CA VAL A 48 -4.37 14.99 -6.55
C VAL A 48 -5.11 14.31 -7.70
N ALA A 49 -4.47 13.35 -8.37
CA ALA A 49 -5.04 12.58 -9.47
C ALA A 49 -5.78 11.31 -9.00
N GLY A 50 -5.65 10.96 -7.71
CA GLY A 50 -6.18 9.71 -7.16
C GLY A 50 -5.36 8.48 -7.57
N PRO A 51 -5.97 7.28 -7.52
CA PRO A 51 -5.33 6.01 -7.86
C PRO A 51 -4.86 5.94 -9.32
N ARG A 52 -3.66 5.41 -9.56
CA ARG A 52 -3.15 5.14 -10.91
C ARG A 52 -3.81 3.90 -11.51
N LYS A 53 -3.90 3.85 -12.84
CA LYS A 53 -4.61 2.80 -13.59
C LYS A 53 -3.71 1.70 -14.16
N ASP A 54 -2.40 1.89 -14.10
CA ASP A 54 -1.35 1.04 -14.67
C ASP A 54 -0.71 0.10 -13.62
N MET A 55 -1.50 -0.28 -12.61
CA MET A 55 -1.07 -1.13 -11.52
C MET A 55 -0.85 -2.58 -12.00
N PRO A 56 0.35 -3.17 -11.81
CA PRO A 56 0.56 -4.59 -12.07
C PRO A 56 -0.18 -5.45 -11.04
N SER A 57 -0.37 -6.74 -11.32
CA SER A 57 -1.18 -7.66 -10.50
C SER A 57 -0.71 -7.83 -9.05
N PHE A 58 0.59 -7.63 -8.80
CA PHE A 58 1.21 -7.74 -7.48
C PHE A 58 1.11 -6.46 -6.65
N VAL A 59 0.47 -5.40 -7.17
CA VAL A 59 0.21 -4.17 -6.42
C VAL A 59 -1.28 -4.09 -6.10
N THR A 60 -1.61 -3.53 -4.95
CA THR A 60 -2.99 -3.21 -4.54
C THR A 60 -3.01 -1.79 -3.99
N ILE A 61 -3.82 -0.91 -4.57
CA ILE A 61 -4.08 0.43 -4.02
C ILE A 61 -5.27 0.32 -3.06
N LEU A 62 -5.07 0.78 -1.82
CA LEU A 62 -6.10 0.84 -0.77
C LEU A 62 -6.82 2.19 -0.73
#